data_AF-A0A9D0N2F2-F1
#
_entry.id   AF-A0A9D0N2F2-F1
#
_cell.length_a   1.000
_cell.length_b   1.000
_cell.length_c   1.000
_cell.angle_alpha   90.00
_cell.angle_beta   90.00
_cell.angle_gamma   90.00
#
_symmetry.space_group_name_H-M   'P 1'
#
loop_
_entity.id
_entity.type
_entity.pdbx_description
1 polymer ?
#
loop_
_entity_poly.entity_id
_entity_poly.type
_entity_poly.pdbx_seq_one_letter_code
_entity_poly.pdbx_strand_id
1 'polypeptide(L)' 'MTEDIKRFTLEELEKMKSESDLEKIKNTTEKDIIERSLADPDTPILTKEELNEMQLASERKNGKENN' A
#
# COMPACT_ATOMS: atom_id res chain seq x y z
N MET A 1 -34.99 -11.09 21.27
CA MET A 1 -33.53 -11.16 21.09
C MET A 1 -32.96 -9.93 21.75
N THR A 2 -32.27 -10.07 22.87
CA THR A 2 -31.53 -8.96 23.49
C THR A 2 -30.20 -8.86 22.76
N GLU A 3 -29.97 -7.77 22.02
CA GLU A 3 -28.68 -7.51 21.40
C GLU A 3 -27.67 -7.11 22.48
N ASP A 4 -26.58 -7.86 22.59
CA ASP A 4 -25.46 -7.51 23.46
C ASP A 4 -24.69 -6.33 22.84
N ILE A 5 -24.95 -5.12 23.33
CA ILE A 5 -24.23 -3.92 22.90
C ILE A 5 -22.87 -3.89 23.58
N LYS A 6 -21.82 -4.25 22.83
CA LYS A 6 -20.42 -4.04 23.25
C LYS A 6 -20.04 -2.56 23.09
N ARG A 7 -19.56 -1.94 24.17
CA ARG A 7 -19.05 -0.57 24.17
C ARG A 7 -17.53 -0.61 24.20
N PHE A 8 -16.92 0.16 23.33
CA PHE A 8 -15.47 0.35 23.25
C PHE A 8 -15.15 1.81 23.48
N THR A 9 -14.00 2.06 24.08
CA THR A 9 -13.40 3.38 24.23
C THR A 9 -12.69 3.78 22.93
N LEU A 10 -12.41 5.08 22.76
CA LEU A 10 -11.69 5.58 21.58
C LEU A 10 -10.29 4.95 21.45
N GLU A 11 -9.57 4.77 22.56
CA GLU A 11 -8.25 4.14 22.57
C GLU A 11 -8.31 2.66 22.16
N GLU A 12 -9.35 1.92 22.54
CA GLU A 12 -9.55 0.53 22.12
C GLU A 12 -9.81 0.46 20.62
N LEU A 13 -10.61 1.37 20.07
CA LEU A 13 -10.88 1.44 18.63
C LEU A 13 -9.62 1.78 17.83
N GLU A 14 -8.80 2.72 18.30
CA GLU A 14 -7.54 3.08 17.66
C GLU A 14 -6.53 1.93 17.65
N LYS A 15 -6.41 1.19 18.77
CA LYS A 15 -5.56 0.00 18.85
C LYS A 15 -6.04 -1.10 17.91
N MET A 16 -7.33 -1.40 17.90
CA MET A 16 -7.91 -2.40 16.99
C MET A 16 -7.67 -2.05 15.52
N LYS A 17 -7.82 -0.78 15.15
CA LYS A 17 -7.53 -0.31 13.79
C LYS A 17 -6.05 -0.48 13.44
N SER A 18 -5.17 -0.07 14.35
CA SER A 18 -3.71 -0.10 14.16
C SER A 18 -3.17 -1.52 14.07
N GLU A 19 -3.66 -2.43 14.92
CA GLU A 19 -3.36 -3.86 14.85
C GLU A 19 -3.78 -4.43 13.50
N SER A 20 -4.99 -4.07 13.02
CA SER A 20 -5.49 -4.56 11.73
C SER A 20 -4.64 -4.10 10.55
N ASP A 21 -4.16 -2.86 10.53
CA ASP A 21 -3.42 -2.34 9.37
C ASP A 21 -1.99 -2.87 9.34
N LEU A 22 -1.35 -2.97 10.50
CA LEU A 22 0.01 -3.49 10.61
C LEU A 22 0.05 -5.00 10.33
N GLU A 23 -0.96 -5.74 10.78
CA GLU A 23 -1.13 -7.16 10.47
C GLU A 23 -1.47 -7.39 9.00
N LYS A 24 -2.35 -6.57 8.40
CA LYS A 24 -2.61 -6.60 6.94
C LYS A 24 -1.32 -6.41 6.15
N ILE A 25 -0.48 -5.45 6.51
CA ILE A 25 0.79 -5.20 5.81
C ILE A 25 1.74 -6.39 5.96
N LYS A 26 1.89 -6.93 7.18
CA LYS A 26 2.75 -8.11 7.43
C LYS A 26 2.30 -9.36 6.66
N ASN A 27 0.99 -9.53 6.49
CA ASN A 27 0.41 -10.69 5.83
C ASN A 27 0.18 -10.49 4.32
N THR A 28 0.40 -9.28 3.80
CA THR A 28 0.28 -9.01 2.37
C THR A 28 1.52 -9.53 1.65
N THR A 29 1.34 -10.48 0.74
CA THR A 29 2.42 -11.02 -0.08
C THR A 29 2.59 -10.21 -1.37
N GLU A 30 3.75 -10.33 -2.03
CA GLU A 30 3.96 -9.75 -3.37
C GLU A 30 2.92 -10.20 -4.38
N LYS A 31 2.48 -11.46 -4.28
CA LYS A 31 1.42 -11.99 -5.14
C LYS A 31 0.10 -11.26 -4.92
N ASP A 32 -0.28 -11.02 -3.66
CA ASP A 32 -1.51 -10.28 -3.33
C ASP A 32 -1.46 -8.83 -3.83
N ILE A 33 -0.27 -8.21 -3.81
CA ILE A 33 -0.08 -6.86 -4.35
C ILE A 33 -0.29 -6.88 -5.86
N ILE A 34 0.33 -7.83 -6.57
CA ILE A 34 0.20 -7.95 -8.03
C ILE A 34 -1.25 -8.22 -8.42
N GLU A 35 -1.94 -9.15 -7.74
CA GLU A 35 -3.34 -9.46 -8.03
C GLU A 35 -4.25 -8.24 -7.82
N ARG A 36 -4.02 -7.46 -6.75
CA ARG A 36 -4.78 -6.21 -6.51
C ARG A 36 -4.49 -5.16 -7.57
N SER A 37 -3.24 -4.97 -7.95
CA SER A 37 -2.86 -4.01 -8.99
C SER A 37 -3.39 -4.39 -10.38
N LEU A 38 -3.47 -5.69 -10.69
CA LEU A 38 -4.06 -6.16 -11.94
C LEU A 38 -5.60 -6.05 -11.97
N ALA A 39 -6.24 -6.16 -10.80
CA ALA A 39 -7.69 -6.05 -10.67
C ALA A 39 -8.18 -4.59 -10.66
N ASP A 40 -7.29 -3.63 -10.43
CA ASP A 40 -7.62 -2.21 -10.41
C ASP A 40 -7.66 -1.64 -11.84
N PRO A 41 -8.83 -1.21 -12.35
CA PRO A 41 -8.97 -0.66 -13.69
C PRO A 41 -8.25 0.68 -13.87
N ASP A 42 -7.97 1.39 -12.77
CA ASP A 42 -7.28 2.69 -12.80
C ASP A 42 -5.75 2.53 -12.73
N THR A 43 -5.25 1.34 -12.40
CA THR A 43 -3.81 1.08 -12.31
C THR A 43 -3.24 0.74 -13.70
N PRO A 44 -2.36 1.60 -14.26
CA PRO A 44 -1.71 1.28 -15.52
C PRO A 44 -0.71 0.14 -15.35
N ILE A 45 -0.87 -0.92 -16.14
CA ILE A 45 0.08 -2.03 -16.18
C ILE A 45 1.23 -1.65 -17.12
N LEU A 46 2.35 -1.24 -16.54
CA LEU A 46 3.53 -0.84 -17.31
C LEU A 46 4.28 -2.04 -17.88
N THR A 47 4.73 -1.90 -19.11
CA THR A 47 5.68 -2.82 -19.74
C THR A 47 7.08 -2.66 -19.16
N LYS A 48 7.96 -3.64 -19.41
CA LYS A 48 9.36 -3.55 -19.00
C LYS A 48 10.10 -2.38 -19.64
N GLU A 49 9.72 -2.03 -20.86
CA GLU A 49 10.30 -0.91 -21.61
C GLU A 49 9.94 0.41 -20.92
N GLU A 50 8.66 0.63 -20.62
CA GLU A 50 8.17 1.80 -19.88
C GLU A 50 8.77 1.88 -18.48
N LEU A 51 8.93 0.76 -17.79
CA LEU A 51 9.53 0.72 -16.46
C LEU A 51 11.01 1.16 -16.48
N ASN A 52 11.75 0.80 -17.54
CA ASN A 52 13.16 1.17 -17.71
C ASN A 52 13.34 2.66 -18.03
N GLU A 53 12.33 3.31 -18.58
CA GLU A 53 12.33 4.77 -18.81
C GLU A 53 12.09 5.56 -17.52
N MET A 54 11.59 4.91 -16.47
CA MET A 54 11.38 5.54 -15.17
C MET A 54 12.71 5.66 -14.42
N GLN A 55 13.11 6.89 -14.10
CA GLN A 55 14.27 7.14 -13.24
C GLN A 55 13.90 7.09 -11.76
N LEU A 56 14.72 6.39 -10.97
CA LEU A 56 14.58 6.40 -9.52
C LEU A 56 14.80 7.81 -8.97
N ALA A 57 14.03 8.17 -7.95
CA ALA A 57 14.14 9.49 -7.32
C ALA A 57 15.54 9.75 -6.74
N SER A 58 16.24 8.69 -6.30
CA SER A 58 17.63 8.73 -5.86
C SER A 58 18.60 9.09 -6.98
N GLU A 59 18.37 8.60 -8.20
CA GLU A 59 19.25 8.80 -9.36
C GLU A 59 19.09 10.20 -9.99
N ARG A 60 17.92 10.82 -9.82
CA ARG A 60 17.65 12.19 -10.30
C ARG A 60 18.54 13.26 -9.66
N LYS A 61 19.11 13.03 -8.46
CA LYS A 61 19.97 14.03 -7.78
C LYS A 61 21.35 14.17 -8.42
N ASN A 62 21.88 13.12 -9.05
CA ASN A 62 23.19 13.17 -9.70
C ASN A 62 23.15 13.76 -11.12
N GLY A 63 21.97 13.92 -11.72
CA GLY A 63 21.81 14.44 -13.08
C GLY A 63 21.65 15.96 -13.21
N LYS A 64 21.52 16.69 -12.08
CA LYS A 64 21.29 18.16 -12.07
C LYS A 64 22.54 19.00 -11.77
N GLU A 65 23.72 18.40 -11.66
CA GLU A 65 24.98 19.16 -11.48
C GLU A 65 25.70 19.47 -12.80
N ASN A 66 25.22 19.00 -13.95
CA ASN A 66 25.87 19.19 -15.25
C ASN A 66 24.98 19.84 -16.33
N ASN A 67 24.26 20.92 -16.00
CA ASN A 67 23.68 21.83 -16.99
C ASN A 67 23.69 23.28 -16.50
#